data_AF-A0A2P4YCK3-F1
#
_entry.id   AF-A0A2P4YCK3-F1
#
_cell.length_a   1.000
_cell.length_b   1.000
_cell.length_c   1.000
_cell.angle_alpha   90.00
_cell.angle_beta   90.00
_cell.angle_gamma   90.00
#
_symmetry.space_group_name_H-M   'P 1'
#
loop_
_entity.id
_entity.type
_entity.pdbx_description
1 polymer ?
#
loop_
_entity_poly.entity_id
_entity_poly.type
_entity_poly.pdbx_seq_one_letter_code
_entity_poly.pdbx_strand_id
1 'polypeptide(L)'
;MRLTESAREARVKFSKLKRRCERLAGEGATDEELENVQERLKKLEAKMTESVLSLSAIVLAFPHDVPHFVPPIFEELGRFLYMKRSSNTISFLEKDVKETLLEFKRTHQDNWLETKTKFSQAQLDVIEDVAIAPSYFS
;
A
#
# COMPACT_ATOMS: atom_id res chain seq x y z
N MET A 1 1.89 13.01 8.87
CA MET A 1 2.89 12.12 9.51
C MET A 1 3.96 11.84 8.46
N ARG A 2 5.24 12.12 8.72
CA ARG A 2 6.29 12.10 7.67
C ARG A 2 6.38 10.77 6.89
N LEU A 3 6.03 9.65 7.52
CA LEU A 3 6.07 8.32 6.90
C LEU A 3 5.01 8.13 5.80
N THR A 4 3.78 8.61 5.99
CA THR A 4 2.72 8.49 4.96
C THR A 4 3.03 9.36 3.75
N GLU A 5 3.64 10.53 3.96
CA GLU A 5 4.11 11.42 2.87
C GLU A 5 5.22 10.75 2.05
N SER A 6 6.20 10.13 2.72
CA SER A 6 7.28 9.40 2.04
C SER A 6 6.75 8.22 1.22
N ALA A 7 5.80 7.45 1.77
CA ALA A 7 5.14 6.34 1.09
C ALA A 7 4.41 6.82 -0.17
N ARG A 8 3.63 7.90 -0.04
CA ARG A 8 2.93 8.56 -1.14
C ARG A 8 3.88 8.98 -2.25
N GLU A 9 4.95 9.68 -1.88
CA GLU A 9 5.93 10.16 -2.86
C GLU A 9 6.56 9.01 -3.64
N ALA A 10 6.98 7.94 -2.95
CA ALA A 10 7.59 6.77 -3.58
C ALA A 10 6.60 6.12 -4.57
N ARG A 11 5.35 5.91 -4.15
CA ARG A 11 4.28 5.32 -4.97
C ARG A 11 3.94 6.15 -6.21
N VAL A 12 3.84 7.48 -6.06
CA VAL A 12 3.57 8.41 -7.18
C VAL A 12 4.75 8.45 -8.15
N LYS A 13 5.99 8.53 -7.62
CA LYS A 13 7.22 8.49 -8.42
C LYS A 13 7.34 7.18 -9.20
N PHE A 14 7.04 6.04 -8.58
CA PHE A 14 7.04 4.72 -9.22
C PHE A 14 6.07 4.67 -10.40
N SER A 15 4.82 5.08 -10.18
CA SER A 15 3.79 5.06 -11.22
C SER A 15 4.14 5.94 -12.42
N LYS A 16 4.72 7.12 -12.18
CA LYS A 16 5.20 8.03 -13.25
C LYS A 16 6.41 7.46 -13.99
N LEU A 17 7.41 6.96 -13.25
CA LEU A 17 8.64 6.42 -13.83
C LEU A 17 8.36 5.17 -14.65
N LYS A 18 7.43 4.32 -14.20
CA LYS A 18 7.05 3.12 -14.93
C LYS A 18 6.41 3.43 -16.28
N ARG A 19 5.47 4.37 -16.33
CA ARG A 19 4.89 4.85 -17.61
C ARG A 19 5.97 5.41 -18.54
N ARG A 20 6.96 6.12 -17.98
CA ARG A 20 8.11 6.60 -18.75
C ARG A 20 8.96 5.44 -19.29
N CYS A 21 9.21 4.40 -18.48
CA CYS A 21 9.94 3.20 -18.91
C CYS A 21 9.22 2.49 -20.07
N GLU A 22 7.90 2.31 -19.96
CA GLU A 22 7.06 1.70 -21.01
C GLU A 22 7.14 2.50 -22.32
N ARG A 23 7.14 3.83 -22.25
CA ARG A 23 7.30 4.70 -23.43
C ARG A 23 8.70 4.62 -24.05
N LEU A 24 9.76 4.68 -23.24
CA LEU A 24 11.13 4.58 -23.72
C LEU A 24 11.39 3.25 -24.42
N ALA A 25 10.83 2.16 -23.90
CA ALA A 25 10.89 0.84 -24.53
C ALA A 25 10.19 0.82 -25.91
N GLY A 26 9.11 1.60 -26.08
CA GLY A 26 8.42 1.74 -27.37
C GLY A 26 9.11 2.68 -28.37
N GLU A 27 9.89 3.66 -27.89
CA GLU A 27 10.61 4.64 -28.71
C GLU A 27 11.99 4.15 -29.19
N GLY A 28 12.39 2.92 -28.83
CA GLY A 28 13.71 2.37 -29.20
C GLY A 28 14.88 3.02 -28.46
N ALA A 29 14.67 3.39 -27.20
CA ALA A 29 15.71 3.93 -26.32
C ALA A 29 16.92 2.98 -26.20
N THR A 30 18.09 3.52 -25.85
CA THR A 30 19.31 2.71 -25.74
C THR A 30 19.24 1.77 -24.53
N ASP A 31 20.00 0.66 -24.59
CA ASP A 31 20.06 -0.30 -23.49
C ASP A 31 20.51 0.36 -22.17
N GLU A 32 21.46 1.31 -22.25
CA GLU A 32 21.93 2.08 -21.10
C GLU A 32 20.83 2.96 -20.49
N GLU A 33 19.99 3.60 -21.31
CA GLU A 33 18.86 4.40 -20.82
C GLU A 33 17.80 3.52 -20.14
N LEU A 34 17.53 2.34 -20.72
CA LEU A 34 16.58 1.38 -20.17
C LEU A 34 17.06 0.82 -18.83
N GLU A 35 18.33 0.44 -18.74
CA GLU A 35 18.94 -0.08 -17.50
C GLU A 35 18.88 0.96 -16.37
N ASN A 36 19.25 2.21 -16.66
CA ASN A 36 19.19 3.31 -15.70
C ASN A 36 17.76 3.54 -15.15
N VAL A 37 16.74 3.45 -16.01
CA VAL A 37 15.34 3.59 -15.59
C VAL A 37 14.89 2.39 -14.76
N GLN A 38 15.29 1.17 -15.13
CA GLN A 38 15.00 -0.04 -14.37
C GLN A 38 15.63 -0.04 -12.98
N GLU A 39 16.88 0.42 -12.85
CA GLU A 39 17.55 0.55 -11.54
C GLU A 39 16.80 1.52 -10.63
N ARG A 40 16.36 2.66 -11.16
CA ARG A 40 15.54 3.63 -10.42
C ARG A 40 14.18 3.07 -10.02
N LEU A 41 13.56 2.22 -10.86
CA LEU A 41 12.34 1.51 -10.50
C LEU A 41 12.57 0.56 -9.32
N LYS A 42 13.64 -0.25 -9.37
CA LYS A 42 14.02 -1.15 -8.26
C LYS A 42 14.25 -0.40 -6.95
N LYS A 43 14.93 0.77 -7.00
CA LYS A 43 15.12 1.63 -5.82
C LYS A 43 13.79 2.14 -5.26
N LEU A 44 12.84 2.51 -6.12
CA LEU A 44 11.51 2.94 -5.69
C LEU A 44 10.69 1.79 -5.11
N GLU A 45 10.77 0.60 -5.69
CA GLU A 45 10.13 -0.60 -5.16
C GLU A 45 10.63 -0.93 -3.75
N ALA A 46 11.96 -0.93 -3.53
CA ALA A 46 12.54 -1.15 -2.21
C ALA A 46 12.05 -0.11 -1.19
N LYS A 47 12.02 1.18 -1.56
CA LYS A 47 11.49 2.23 -0.69
C LYS A 47 10.00 2.05 -0.37
N MET A 48 9.21 1.60 -1.33
CA MET A 48 7.80 1.29 -1.11
C MET A 48 7.63 0.09 -0.16
N THR A 49 8.45 -0.94 -0.29
CA THR A 49 8.48 -2.08 0.63
C THR A 49 8.78 -1.65 2.05
N GLU A 50 9.83 -0.86 2.27
CA GLU A 50 10.15 -0.31 3.60
C GLU A 50 8.99 0.50 4.16
N SER A 51 8.34 1.32 3.31
CA SER A 51 7.22 2.16 3.71
C SER A 51 6.01 1.32 4.13
N VAL A 52 5.61 0.34 3.34
CA VAL A 52 4.47 -0.54 3.63
C VAL A 52 4.73 -1.33 4.91
N LEU A 53 5.86 -2.03 5.02
CA LEU A 53 6.18 -2.81 6.22
C LEU A 53 6.21 -1.96 7.49
N SER A 54 6.79 -0.75 7.42
CA SER A 54 6.84 0.16 8.57
C SER A 54 5.46 0.65 8.99
N LEU A 55 4.62 1.03 8.01
CA LEU A 55 3.26 1.48 8.26
C LEU A 55 2.37 0.34 8.78
N SER A 56 2.53 -0.87 8.24
CA SER A 56 1.86 -2.08 8.70
C SER A 56 2.22 -2.39 10.16
N ALA A 57 3.52 -2.34 10.51
CA ALA A 57 3.97 -2.54 11.88
C ALA A 57 3.35 -1.51 12.85
N ILE A 58 3.24 -0.24 12.45
CA ILE A 58 2.61 0.80 13.27
C ILE A 58 1.12 0.51 13.49
N VAL A 59 0.39 0.08 12.44
CA VAL A 59 -1.03 -0.27 12.55
C VAL A 59 -1.24 -1.44 13.53
N LEU A 60 -0.37 -2.44 13.49
CA LEU A 60 -0.48 -3.64 14.31
C LEU A 60 0.07 -3.47 15.74
N ALA A 61 0.75 -2.37 16.03
CA ALA A 61 1.35 -2.11 17.35
C ALA A 61 0.32 -1.77 18.45
N PHE A 62 -0.93 -1.47 18.09
CA PHE A 62 -1.98 -1.04 19.02
C PHE A 62 -3.19 -1.97 18.95
N PRO A 63 -3.11 -3.21 19.48
CA PRO A 63 -4.27 -4.07 19.56
C PRO A 63 -5.31 -3.43 20.50
N HIS A 64 -6.57 -3.36 20.07
CA HIS A 64 -7.72 -2.80 20.80
C HIS A 64 -7.76 -1.27 20.97
N ASP A 65 -6.82 -0.52 20.37
CA ASP A 65 -6.91 0.94 20.33
C ASP A 65 -6.54 1.48 18.95
N VAL A 66 -7.08 2.66 18.64
CA VAL A 66 -6.81 3.36 17.39
C VAL A 66 -6.37 4.78 17.72
N PRO A 67 -5.04 4.99 17.86
CA PRO A 67 -4.48 6.32 17.94
C PRO A 67 -4.87 7.18 16.73
N HIS A 68 -4.98 8.50 16.92
CA HIS A 68 -5.44 9.44 15.89
C HIS A 68 -4.62 9.43 14.59
N PHE A 69 -3.40 8.90 14.61
CA PHE A 69 -2.52 8.80 13.44
C PHE A 69 -2.74 7.52 12.64
N VAL A 70 -3.47 6.52 13.16
CA VAL A 70 -3.74 5.25 12.48
C VAL A 70 -4.70 5.42 11.29
N PRO A 71 -5.83 6.14 11.39
CA PRO A 71 -6.75 6.27 10.25
C PRO A 71 -6.11 6.89 8.98
N PRO A 72 -5.24 7.91 9.05
CA PRO A 72 -4.47 8.37 7.89
C PRO A 72 -3.52 7.33 7.28
N ILE A 73 -3.01 6.38 8.08
CA ILE A 73 -2.17 5.27 7.60
C ILE A 73 -3.01 4.28 6.80
N PHE A 74 -4.23 3.97 7.26
CA PHE A 74 -5.18 3.13 6.52
C PHE A 74 -5.45 3.67 5.13
N GLU A 75 -5.69 4.97 5.01
CA GLU A 75 -5.92 5.59 3.71
C GLU A 75 -4.70 5.42 2.78
N GLU A 76 -3.49 5.66 3.28
CA GLU A 76 -2.29 5.54 2.45
C GLU A 76 -1.96 4.08 2.09
N LEU A 77 -2.09 3.14 3.05
CA LEU A 77 -1.96 1.70 2.79
C LEU A 77 -2.97 1.22 1.76
N GLY A 78 -4.23 1.66 1.86
CA GLY A 78 -5.28 1.34 0.90
C GLY A 78 -4.92 1.71 -0.55
N ARG A 79 -4.11 2.74 -0.77
CA ARG A 79 -3.65 3.11 -2.13
C ARG A 79 -2.72 2.07 -2.77
N PHE A 80 -2.09 1.19 -1.98
CA PHE A 80 -1.25 0.10 -2.50
C PHE A 80 -2.09 -1.08 -3.00
N LEU A 81 -3.33 -1.25 -2.51
CA LEU A 81 -4.25 -2.31 -2.94
C LEU A 81 -4.64 -2.20 -4.43
N TYR A 82 -4.77 -0.97 -4.94
CA TYR A 82 -5.22 -0.71 -6.31
C TYR A 82 -4.08 -0.45 -7.29
N MET A 83 -2.83 -0.73 -6.91
CA MET A 83 -1.70 -0.58 -7.82
C MET A 83 -1.76 -1.64 -8.92
N LYS A 84 -1.52 -1.24 -10.18
CA LYS A 84 -1.46 -2.18 -11.31
C LYS A 84 -0.37 -3.23 -11.05
N ARG A 85 -0.79 -4.49 -10.94
CA ARG A 85 0.12 -5.64 -10.83
C ARG A 85 1.11 -5.63 -11.99
N SER A 86 2.39 -5.53 -11.65
CA SER A 86 3.43 -5.36 -12.67
C SER A 86 4.82 -5.83 -12.28
N SER A 87 5.02 -6.17 -11.02
CA SER A 87 6.19 -6.90 -10.53
C SER A 87 5.77 -7.76 -9.35
N ASN A 88 6.62 -8.72 -8.99
CA ASN A 88 6.42 -9.53 -7.79
C ASN A 88 6.40 -8.66 -6.53
N THR A 89 7.19 -7.59 -6.51
CA THR A 89 7.20 -6.62 -5.40
C THR A 89 5.83 -5.98 -5.24
N ILE A 90 5.18 -5.50 -6.30
CA ILE A 90 3.84 -4.89 -6.20
C ILE A 90 2.80 -5.91 -5.70
N SER A 91 2.86 -7.16 -6.16
CA SER A 91 1.98 -8.23 -5.65
C SER A 91 2.22 -8.51 -4.16
N PHE A 92 3.47 -8.48 -3.71
CA PHE A 92 3.83 -8.62 -2.29
C PHE A 92 3.26 -7.47 -1.46
N LEU A 93 3.38 -6.22 -1.91
CA LEU A 93 2.82 -5.07 -1.19
C LEU A 93 1.29 -5.15 -1.09
N GLU A 94 0.61 -5.54 -2.16
CA GLU A 94 -0.84 -5.76 -2.16
C GLU A 94 -1.23 -6.80 -1.08
N LYS A 95 -0.50 -7.92 -1.03
CA LYS A 95 -0.73 -8.99 -0.06
C LYS A 95 -0.48 -8.53 1.38
N ASP A 96 0.67 -7.90 1.65
CA ASP A 96 1.06 -7.43 2.98
C ASP A 96 0.03 -6.45 3.56
N VAL A 97 -0.45 -5.52 2.72
CA VAL A 97 -1.49 -4.57 3.13
C VAL A 97 -2.79 -5.29 3.46
N LYS A 98 -3.23 -6.26 2.65
CA LYS A 98 -4.45 -7.03 2.96
C LYS A 98 -4.32 -7.77 4.28
N GLU A 99 -3.23 -8.48 4.49
CA GLU A 99 -2.97 -9.23 5.73
C GLU A 99 -2.97 -8.30 6.96
N THR A 100 -2.32 -7.14 6.84
CA THR A 100 -2.28 -6.12 7.89
C THR A 100 -3.67 -5.59 8.25
N LEU A 101 -4.47 -5.21 7.25
CA LEU A 101 -5.80 -4.65 7.46
C LEU A 101 -6.78 -5.69 8.04
N LEU A 102 -6.68 -6.94 7.59
CA LEU A 102 -7.46 -8.07 8.13
C LEU A 102 -7.08 -8.36 9.59
N GLU A 103 -5.79 -8.34 9.91
CA GLU A 103 -5.31 -8.59 11.27
C GLU A 103 -5.71 -7.46 12.24
N PHE A 104 -5.64 -6.21 11.79
CA PHE A 104 -6.18 -5.08 12.56
C PHE A 104 -7.68 -5.26 12.81
N LYS A 105 -8.45 -5.61 11.78
CA LYS A 105 -9.89 -5.82 11.89
C LYS A 105 -10.22 -6.96 12.87
N ARG A 106 -9.46 -8.04 12.83
CA ARG A 106 -9.58 -9.19 13.74
C ARG A 106 -9.36 -8.80 15.20
N THR A 107 -8.31 -8.03 15.49
CA THR A 107 -7.97 -7.61 16.86
C THR A 107 -8.92 -6.55 17.43
N HIS A 108 -9.64 -5.82 16.58
CA HIS A 108 -10.61 -4.79 16.98
C HIS A 108 -12.08 -5.23 16.84
N GLN A 109 -12.32 -6.53 16.62
CA GLN A 109 -13.64 -7.05 16.31
C GLN A 109 -14.65 -6.82 17.44
N ASP A 110 -14.26 -7.09 18.68
CA ASP A 110 -15.15 -7.01 19.86
C ASP A 110 -15.66 -5.58 20.08
N ASN A 111 -14.81 -4.58 19.85
CA ASN A 111 -15.14 -3.16 20.03
C ASN A 111 -15.34 -2.43 18.68
N TRP A 112 -15.73 -3.15 17.62
CA TRP A 112 -15.76 -2.57 16.28
C TRP A 112 -16.72 -1.37 16.15
N LEU A 113 -17.87 -1.41 16.84
CA LEU A 113 -18.86 -0.33 16.79
C LEU A 113 -18.30 1.01 17.28
N GLU A 114 -17.44 1.00 18.29
CA GLU A 114 -16.72 2.17 18.77
C GLU A 114 -15.52 2.48 17.86
N THR A 115 -14.73 1.46 17.54
CA THR A 115 -13.52 1.58 16.70
C THR A 115 -13.80 2.31 15.39
N LYS A 116 -14.88 1.93 14.68
CA LYS A 116 -15.23 2.51 13.38
C LYS A 116 -15.55 4.01 13.44
N THR A 117 -15.96 4.53 14.60
CA THR A 117 -16.26 5.97 14.77
C THR A 117 -15.01 6.85 14.68
N LYS A 118 -13.82 6.26 14.85
CA LYS A 118 -12.52 6.95 14.73
C LYS A 118 -12.06 7.11 13.28
N PHE A 119 -12.79 6.55 12.31
CA PHE A 119 -12.45 6.58 10.89
C PHE A 119 -13.47 7.42 10.11
N SER A 120 -13.01 8.04 9.03
CA SER A 120 -13.92 8.56 8.01
C SER A 120 -14.49 7.41 7.16
N GLN A 121 -15.61 7.66 6.47
CA GLN A 121 -16.20 6.64 5.58
C GLN A 121 -15.18 6.13 4.55
N ALA A 122 -14.45 7.04 3.90
CA ALA A 122 -13.44 6.67 2.91
C ALA A 122 -12.30 5.80 3.47
N GLN A 123 -12.00 5.90 4.77
CA GLN A 123 -11.02 5.04 5.43
C GLN A 123 -11.60 3.68 5.81
N LEU A 124 -12.90 3.63 6.16
CA LEU A 124 -13.61 2.38 6.42
C LEU A 124 -13.80 1.55 5.15
N ASP A 125 -14.08 2.19 4.02
CA ASP A 125 -14.25 1.52 2.72
C ASP A 125 -13.01 0.66 2.36
N VAL A 126 -11.80 1.12 2.72
CA VAL A 126 -10.55 0.36 2.54
C VAL A 126 -10.55 -0.97 3.31
N ILE A 127 -11.14 -0.98 4.50
CA ILE A 127 -11.23 -2.16 5.38
C ILE A 127 -12.30 -3.11 4.85
N GLU A 128 -13.42 -2.57 4.38
CA GLU A 128 -14.53 -3.36 3.83
C GLU A 128 -14.11 -4.05 2.53
N ASP A 129 -13.40 -3.35 1.64
CA ASP A 129 -12.89 -3.90 0.38
C ASP A 129 -11.99 -5.14 0.56
N VAL A 130 -11.22 -5.19 1.66
CA VAL A 130 -10.37 -6.35 1.96
C VAL A 130 -11.11 -7.43 2.75
N ALA A 131 -12.12 -7.07 3.55
CA ALA A 131 -12.88 -7.99 4.39
C ALA A 131 -13.92 -8.82 3.60
N ILE A 132 -14.38 -8.34 2.45
CA ILE A 132 -15.42 -9.00 1.63
C ILE A 132 -14.88 -10.19 0.82
N ALA A 133 -13.58 -10.47 0.80
CA ALA A 133 -13.00 -11.52 -0.05
C ALA A 133 -12.64 -12.84 0.68
N PRO A 134 -13.57 -13.78 0.92
CA PRO A 134 -13.22 -15.19 0.96
C PRO A 134 -13.01 -15.70 -0.48
N SER A 135 -11.84 -16.25 -0.77
CA SER A 135 -11.52 -16.89 -2.07
C SER A 135 -12.30 -18.18 -2.37
N TYR A 136 -13.37 -18.47 -1.62
CA TYR A 136 -14.16 -19.70 -1.72
C TYR A 136 -15.46 -19.52 -2.53
N PHE A 137 -15.74 -18.31 -3.03
CA PHE A 137 -16.90 -18.00 -3.90
C PHE A 137 -16.48 -17.65 -5.34
N SER A 138 -15.54 -18.40 -5.91
CA SER A 138 -15.19 -18.32 -7.34
C SER A 138 -15.19 -19.70 -7.96
#